data_AF-A0A7V5Q0A3-F1
#
_entry.id   AF-A0A7V5Q0A3-F1
#
_cell.length_a   1.000
_cell.length_b   1.000
_cell.length_c   1.000
_cell.angle_alpha   90.00
_cell.angle_beta   90.00
_cell.angle_gamma   90.00
#
_symmetry.space_group_name_H-M   'P 1'
#
loop_
_entity.id
_entity.type
_entity.pdbx_description
1 polymer ?
#
loop_
_entity_poly.entity_id
_entity_poly.type
_entity_poly.pdbx_seq_one_letter_code
_entity_poly.pdbx_strand_id
1 'polypeptide(L)'
;MPGPAWTGDVTQDSSAAPTGERIDRGVVALPIKKGVYVGWRLLRHDPPDIAFDVYRQIGAAAPEKVNRHPIRKTTDFLDRGVSGGKRPVYTVRPVDGMTALSGSAKTAPTVNGTPYLQIALRDRDTTFQKVGVADLNGDGAYDYVIKQPNQNIDPW
;
A
#
# COMPACT_ATOMS: atom_id res chain seq x y z
N MET A 1 -21.93 -41.41 48.35
CA MET A 1 -21.39 -40.12 47.85
C MET A 1 -20.95 -40.31 46.41
N PRO A 2 -21.67 -39.82 45.39
CA PRO A 2 -21.13 -39.73 44.04
C PRO A 2 -20.39 -38.40 43.87
N GLY A 3 -19.21 -38.42 43.24
CA GLY A 3 -18.43 -37.23 42.90
C GLY A 3 -19.05 -36.42 41.75
N PRO A 4 -18.65 -35.15 41.57
CA PRO A 4 -19.26 -34.31 40.53
C PRO A 4 -18.82 -34.77 39.13
N ALA A 5 -19.79 -34.90 38.24
CA ALA A 5 -19.57 -35.10 36.81
C ALA A 5 -19.16 -33.76 36.17
N TRP A 6 -17.99 -33.73 35.53
CA TRP A 6 -17.58 -32.60 34.69
C TRP A 6 -18.37 -32.66 33.38
N THR A 7 -19.30 -31.72 33.19
CA THR A 7 -19.94 -31.44 31.89
C THR A 7 -19.44 -30.08 31.41
N GLY A 8 -18.26 -30.07 30.81
CA GLY A 8 -17.73 -28.90 30.13
C GLY A 8 -18.14 -28.96 28.66
N ASP A 9 -19.22 -28.27 28.30
CA ASP A 9 -19.57 -28.03 26.90
C ASP A 9 -18.68 -26.89 26.40
N VAL A 10 -17.64 -27.22 25.64
CA VAL A 10 -16.77 -26.21 25.03
C VAL A 10 -17.49 -25.71 23.78
N THR A 11 -18.29 -24.66 23.95
CA THR A 11 -18.75 -23.86 22.83
C THR A 11 -17.56 -23.09 22.29
N GLN A 12 -16.98 -23.60 21.20
CA GLN A 12 -15.95 -22.89 20.44
C GLN A 12 -16.64 -21.70 19.74
N ASP A 13 -16.60 -20.52 20.35
CA ASP A 13 -17.05 -19.26 19.76
C ASP A 13 -16.13 -18.92 18.58
N SER A 14 -16.52 -19.38 17.39
CA SER A 14 -15.83 -19.09 16.13
C SER A 14 -16.36 -17.81 15.50
N SER A 15 -16.25 -16.69 16.20
CA SER A 15 -16.61 -15.36 15.67
C SER A 15 -15.41 -14.39 15.58
N ALA A 16 -14.18 -14.89 15.68
CA ALA A 16 -13.01 -14.09 15.32
C ALA A 16 -12.97 -13.92 13.80
N ALA A 17 -13.31 -12.72 13.31
CA ALA A 17 -12.99 -12.32 11.95
C ALA A 17 -11.51 -12.64 11.68
N PRO A 18 -11.14 -13.21 10.52
CA PRO A 18 -9.75 -13.59 10.26
C PRO A 18 -8.84 -12.39 10.52
N THR A 19 -7.84 -12.57 11.38
CA THR A 19 -6.84 -11.55 11.72
C THR A 19 -5.98 -11.27 10.50
N GLY A 20 -6.53 -10.54 9.54
CA GLY A 20 -5.81 -10.00 8.40
C GLY A 20 -4.90 -8.87 8.85
N GLU A 21 -3.79 -8.70 8.13
CA GLU A 21 -2.88 -7.58 8.32
C GLU A 21 -3.62 -6.25 8.11
N ARG A 22 -3.37 -5.28 9.01
CA ARG A 22 -3.95 -3.93 8.92
C ARG A 22 -3.14 -3.08 7.96
N ILE A 23 -3.40 -3.25 6.66
CA ILE A 23 -2.68 -2.52 5.61
C ILE A 23 -3.26 -1.13 5.33
N ASP A 24 -2.38 -0.22 4.93
CA ASP A 24 -2.71 1.12 4.50
C ASP A 24 -3.27 1.14 3.06
N ARG A 25 -3.65 2.34 2.60
CA ARG A 25 -4.20 2.54 1.25
C ARG A 25 -3.20 2.22 0.13
N GLY A 26 -1.90 2.11 0.43
CA GLY A 26 -0.88 1.67 -0.51
C GLY A 26 -0.80 2.48 -1.78
N VAL A 27 -0.91 3.81 -1.67
CA VAL A 27 -0.89 4.68 -2.85
C VAL A 27 0.49 4.59 -3.50
N VAL A 28 0.51 4.47 -4.82
CA VAL A 28 1.72 4.54 -5.64
C VAL A 28 1.51 5.57 -6.74
N ALA A 29 2.58 6.29 -7.10
CA ALA A 29 2.58 7.28 -8.18
C ALA A 29 3.78 7.04 -9.10
N LEU A 30 3.54 6.54 -10.30
CA LEU A 30 4.55 6.10 -11.25
C LEU A 30 4.55 7.01 -12.48
N PRO A 31 5.62 7.79 -12.72
CA PRO A 31 5.73 8.58 -13.94
C PRO A 31 5.86 7.66 -15.17
N ILE A 32 5.03 7.91 -16.17
CA ILE A 32 4.99 7.20 -17.45
C ILE A 32 4.99 8.21 -18.61
N LYS A 33 5.16 7.73 -19.85
CA LYS A 33 5.22 8.61 -21.04
C LYS A 33 4.04 9.57 -21.19
N LYS A 34 2.85 9.19 -20.72
CA LYS A 34 1.60 9.95 -20.88
C LYS A 34 1.20 10.75 -19.63
N GLY A 35 2.03 10.82 -18.59
CA GLY A 35 1.69 11.49 -17.33
C GLY A 35 2.15 10.70 -16.11
N VAL A 36 1.38 10.72 -15.04
CA VAL A 36 1.65 9.91 -13.83
C VAL A 36 0.49 8.95 -13.60
N TYR A 37 0.81 7.66 -13.55
CA TYR A 37 -0.12 6.61 -13.14
C TYR A 37 -0.17 6.59 -11.61
N VAL A 38 -1.38 6.66 -11.05
CA VAL A 38 -1.64 6.56 -9.62
C VAL A 38 -2.45 5.31 -9.37
N GLY A 39 -2.03 4.47 -8.43
CA GLY A 39 -2.76 3.26 -8.04
C GLY A 39 -2.87 3.18 -6.53
N TRP A 40 -3.91 2.51 -6.04
CA TRP A 40 -4.12 2.28 -4.60
C TRP A 40 -4.87 0.97 -4.35
N ARG A 41 -4.92 0.55 -3.09
CA ARG A 41 -5.61 -0.66 -2.65
C ARG A 41 -7.09 -0.38 -2.43
N LEU A 42 -7.94 -1.33 -2.81
CA LEU A 42 -9.28 -1.48 -2.23
C LEU A 42 -9.13 -2.35 -0.97
N LEU A 43 -9.57 -1.85 0.17
CA LEU A 43 -9.38 -2.52 1.46
C LEU A 43 -10.63 -3.33 1.82
N ARG A 44 -10.43 -4.44 2.53
CA ARG A 44 -11.51 -5.34 2.95
C ARG A 44 -12.62 -4.62 3.74
N HIS A 45 -12.26 -3.59 4.49
CA HIS A 45 -13.18 -2.83 5.34
C HIS A 45 -13.77 -1.59 4.64
N ASP A 46 -13.48 -1.38 3.34
CA ASP A 46 -14.14 -0.31 2.60
C ASP A 46 -15.62 -0.65 2.36
N PRO A 47 -16.51 0.36 2.39
CA PRO A 47 -17.89 0.21 1.96
C PRO A 47 -17.99 -0.34 0.52
N PRO A 48 -18.99 -1.19 0.20
CA PRO A 48 -19.16 -1.72 -1.16
C PRO A 48 -19.34 -0.66 -2.25
N ASP A 49 -19.86 0.52 -1.88
CA ASP A 49 -20.12 1.65 -2.75
C ASP A 49 -19.06 2.75 -2.63
N ILE A 50 -17.89 2.44 -2.07
CA ILE A 50 -16.79 3.39 -1.91
C ILE A 50 -16.41 4.06 -3.23
N ALA A 51 -16.05 5.33 -3.14
CA ALA A 51 -15.55 6.12 -4.24
C ALA A 51 -14.36 6.95 -3.78
N PHE A 52 -13.43 7.20 -4.70
CA PHE A 52 -12.20 7.92 -4.40
C PHE A 52 -12.04 9.18 -5.25
N ASP A 53 -11.46 10.21 -4.63
CA ASP A 53 -10.94 11.40 -5.28
C ASP A 53 -9.42 11.45 -5.15
N VAL A 54 -8.78 11.92 -6.22
CA VAL A 54 -7.33 12.02 -6.34
C VAL A 54 -6.94 13.49 -6.35
N TYR A 55 -6.02 13.84 -5.46
CA TYR A 55 -5.48 15.19 -5.31
C TYR A 55 -4.01 15.19 -5.69
N ARG A 56 -3.59 16.20 -6.46
CA ARG A 56 -2.21 16.44 -6.85
C ARG A 56 -1.67 17.67 -6.12
N GLN A 57 -0.47 17.55 -5.56
CA GLN A 57 0.29 18.67 -4.99
C GLN A 57 1.66 18.79 -5.68
N ILE A 58 2.00 20.00 -6.13
CA ILE A 58 3.30 20.30 -6.74
C ILE A 58 4.03 21.32 -5.86
N GLY A 59 5.19 20.92 -5.31
CA GLY A 59 5.96 21.78 -4.41
C GLY A 59 5.14 22.20 -3.18
N ALA A 60 5.14 23.50 -2.89
CA ALA A 60 4.41 24.09 -1.77
C ALA A 60 2.99 24.56 -2.12
N ALA A 61 2.49 24.31 -3.35
CA ALA A 61 1.14 24.68 -3.72
C ALA A 61 0.09 23.89 -2.93
N ALA A 62 -1.12 24.42 -2.81
CA ALA A 62 -2.24 23.67 -2.26
C ALA A 62 -2.58 22.45 -3.15
N PRO A 63 -3.01 21.31 -2.58
CA PRO A 63 -3.48 20.17 -3.37
C PRO A 63 -4.71 20.51 -4.21
N GLU A 64 -4.70 20.14 -5.49
CA GLU A 64 -5.84 20.29 -6.40
C GLU A 64 -6.45 18.92 -6.74
N LYS A 65 -7.77 18.84 -6.84
CA LYS A 65 -8.45 17.62 -7.30
C LYS A 65 -8.26 17.46 -8.81
N VAL A 66 -7.84 16.26 -9.26
CA VAL A 66 -7.50 16.01 -10.67
C VAL A 66 -8.50 15.12 -11.41
N ASN A 67 -9.33 14.35 -10.71
CA ASN A 67 -10.41 13.57 -11.32
C ASN A 67 -11.71 14.41 -11.39
N ARG A 68 -12.41 14.34 -12.53
CA ARG A 68 -13.68 15.08 -12.74
C ARG A 68 -14.86 14.46 -12.00
N HIS A 69 -14.92 13.13 -11.97
CA HIS A 69 -15.96 12.36 -11.29
C HIS A 69 -15.30 11.41 -10.28
N PRO A 70 -15.96 11.10 -9.16
CA PRO A 70 -15.49 10.08 -8.24
C PRO A 70 -15.16 8.75 -8.90
N ILE A 71 -14.05 8.15 -8.52
CA ILE A 71 -13.55 6.89 -9.07
C ILE A 71 -14.14 5.74 -8.28
N ARG A 72 -15.00 4.95 -8.93
CA ARG A 72 -15.77 3.84 -8.30
C ARG A 72 -15.48 2.46 -8.88
N LYS A 73 -15.10 2.41 -10.16
CA LYS A 73 -14.99 1.16 -10.92
C LYS A 73 -13.58 0.56 -10.89
N THR A 74 -12.59 1.37 -10.55
CA THR A 74 -11.18 0.99 -10.51
C THR A 74 -10.52 1.61 -9.29
N THR A 75 -9.29 1.19 -9.00
CA THR A 75 -8.44 1.79 -7.97
C THR A 75 -7.17 2.38 -8.56
N ASP A 76 -7.34 3.02 -9.72
CA ASP A 76 -6.27 3.68 -10.45
C ASP A 76 -6.74 4.98 -11.11
N PHE A 77 -5.78 5.84 -11.45
CA PHE A 77 -6.01 7.09 -12.16
C PHE A 77 -4.77 7.47 -12.96
N LEU A 78 -4.96 7.95 -14.21
CA LEU A 78 -3.87 8.50 -15.02
C LEU A 78 -3.99 10.02 -15.09
N ASP A 79 -3.10 10.70 -14.37
CA ASP A 79 -2.97 12.15 -14.43
C ASP A 79 -2.11 12.58 -15.62
N ARG A 80 -2.75 13.17 -16.64
CA ARG A 80 -2.09 13.70 -17.84
C ARG A 80 -1.69 15.17 -17.73
N GLY A 81 -2.06 15.85 -16.64
CA GLY A 81 -1.81 17.28 -16.46
C GLY A 81 -0.41 17.62 -15.95
N VAL A 82 0.44 16.62 -15.69
CA VAL A 82 1.80 16.82 -15.20
C VAL A 82 2.77 16.98 -16.38
N SER A 83 3.43 18.13 -16.43
CA SER A 83 4.44 18.48 -17.44
C SER A 83 5.79 18.83 -16.81
N GLY A 84 6.85 18.77 -17.62
CA GLY A 84 8.15 19.38 -17.29
C GLY A 84 8.95 18.70 -16.18
N GLY A 85 8.90 17.37 -16.07
CA GLY A 85 9.72 16.62 -15.10
C GLY A 85 9.36 16.84 -13.62
N LYS A 86 8.23 17.48 -13.35
CA LYS A 86 7.70 17.67 -11.99
C LYS A 86 7.38 16.32 -11.35
N ARG A 87 7.66 16.21 -10.06
CA ARG A 87 7.37 15.02 -9.23
C ARG A 87 6.33 15.38 -8.15
N PRO A 88 5.04 15.47 -8.50
CA PRO A 88 4.00 15.77 -7.53
C PRO A 88 3.89 14.71 -6.44
N VAL A 89 3.25 15.10 -5.34
CA VAL A 89 2.70 14.19 -4.34
C VAL A 89 1.22 14.01 -4.67
N TYR A 90 0.75 12.77 -4.63
CA TYR A 90 -0.66 12.44 -4.79
C TYR A 90 -1.26 12.01 -3.47
N THR A 91 -2.49 12.45 -3.22
CA THR A 91 -3.29 12.02 -2.08
C THR A 91 -4.59 11.44 -2.60
N VAL A 92 -4.91 10.21 -2.23
CA VAL A 92 -6.18 9.55 -2.54
C VAL A 92 -7.05 9.60 -1.30
N ARG A 93 -8.26 10.13 -1.44
CA ARG A 93 -9.23 10.25 -0.35
C ARG A 93 -10.52 9.55 -0.75
N PRO A 94 -11.24 8.92 0.19
CA PRO A 94 -12.65 8.64 -0.06
C PRO A 94 -13.40 9.95 -0.33
N VAL A 95 -14.47 9.89 -1.10
CA VAL A 95 -15.36 11.03 -1.32
C VAL A 95 -15.99 11.48 0.00
N ASP A 96 -16.27 12.77 0.13
CA ASP A 96 -16.92 13.37 1.30
C ASP A 96 -18.16 12.56 1.75
N GLY A 97 -18.22 12.30 3.06
CA GLY A 97 -19.28 11.51 3.69
C GLY A 97 -19.02 10.00 3.75
N MET A 98 -17.96 9.50 3.10
CA MET A 98 -17.56 8.09 3.21
C MET A 98 -16.44 7.91 4.25
N THR A 99 -16.62 6.93 5.15
CA THR A 99 -15.63 6.58 6.17
C THR A 99 -14.67 5.53 5.62
N ALA A 100 -13.51 5.94 5.12
CA ALA A 100 -12.44 5.03 4.72
C ALA A 100 -11.05 5.69 4.85
N LEU A 101 -10.00 4.87 4.82
CA LEU A 101 -8.62 5.37 4.90
C LEU A 101 -8.23 6.14 3.64
N SER A 102 -7.60 7.31 3.84
CA SER A 102 -6.85 8.01 2.80
C SER A 102 -5.42 7.48 2.69
N GLY A 103 -4.71 7.82 1.62
CA GLY A 103 -3.28 7.57 1.53
C GLY A 103 -2.59 8.58 0.62
N SER A 104 -1.27 8.64 0.67
CA SER A 104 -0.49 9.52 -0.19
C SER A 104 0.79 8.89 -0.68
N ALA A 105 1.28 9.36 -1.82
CA ALA A 105 2.51 8.89 -2.44
C ALA A 105 3.21 10.01 -3.18
N LYS A 106 4.53 10.09 -3.01
CA LYS A 106 5.38 10.90 -3.87
C LYS A 106 5.59 10.18 -5.20
N THR A 107 5.61 10.94 -6.29
CA THR A 107 5.95 10.40 -7.61
C THR A 107 7.34 9.73 -7.57
N ALA A 108 7.38 8.46 -7.97
CA ALA A 108 8.57 7.62 -7.95
C ALA A 108 9.70 8.18 -8.83
N PRO A 109 10.97 7.93 -8.49
CA PRO A 109 12.09 8.23 -9.37
C PRO A 109 12.05 7.33 -10.61
N THR A 110 12.79 7.73 -11.63
CA THR A 110 12.98 6.96 -12.86
C THR A 110 14.46 6.71 -13.12
N VAL A 111 14.80 5.52 -13.59
CA VAL A 111 16.13 5.20 -14.16
C VAL A 111 15.90 4.68 -15.56
N ASN A 112 16.59 5.27 -16.54
CA ASN A 112 16.43 4.98 -17.96
C ASN A 112 14.97 5.02 -18.44
N GLY A 113 14.16 5.91 -17.86
CA GLY A 113 12.75 6.09 -18.20
C GLY A 113 11.79 5.08 -17.55
N THR A 114 12.28 4.12 -16.75
CA THR A 114 11.44 3.16 -16.03
C THR A 114 11.24 3.62 -14.58
N PRO A 115 10.00 3.75 -14.10
CA PRO A 115 9.73 4.05 -12.69
C PRO A 115 9.89 2.80 -11.83
N TYR A 116 10.43 2.96 -10.63
CA TYR A 116 10.60 1.85 -9.68
C TYR A 116 10.65 2.37 -8.24
N LEU A 117 10.37 1.48 -7.28
CA LEU A 117 10.68 1.72 -5.87
C LEU A 117 12.15 1.38 -5.64
N GLN A 118 12.93 2.36 -5.18
CA GLN A 118 14.33 2.17 -4.87
C GLN A 118 14.52 1.85 -3.39
N ILE A 119 15.07 0.68 -3.09
CA ILE A 119 15.50 0.30 -1.73
C ILE A 119 17.03 0.29 -1.74
N ALA A 120 17.65 1.25 -1.06
CA ALA A 120 19.09 1.33 -0.96
C ALA A 120 19.61 0.29 0.04
N LEU A 121 20.55 -0.55 -0.39
CA LEU A 121 21.30 -1.42 0.52
C LEU A 121 22.45 -0.63 1.15
N ARG A 122 22.99 -1.17 2.26
CA ARG A 122 24.02 -0.50 3.07
C ARG A 122 25.27 -0.14 2.26
N ASP A 123 25.70 -1.03 1.37
CA ASP A 123 26.81 -0.83 0.45
C ASP A 123 26.53 -1.47 -0.91
N ARG A 124 27.42 -1.24 -1.88
CA ARG A 124 27.26 -1.68 -3.27
C ARG A 124 27.60 -3.16 -3.49
N ASP A 125 28.35 -3.75 -2.58
CA ASP A 125 28.83 -5.14 -2.70
C ASP A 125 27.85 -6.13 -2.03
N THR A 126 26.94 -5.60 -1.21
CA THR A 126 25.85 -6.34 -0.60
C THR A 126 24.95 -6.97 -1.67
N THR A 127 24.85 -8.30 -1.64
CA THR A 127 23.90 -9.07 -2.44
C THR A 127 22.82 -9.70 -1.57
N PHE A 128 21.68 -10.05 -2.16
CA PHE A 128 20.59 -10.71 -1.45
C PHE A 128 20.02 -11.86 -2.27
N GLN A 129 19.37 -12.80 -1.57
CA GLN A 129 18.73 -13.96 -2.20
C GLN A 129 17.20 -13.81 -2.26
N LYS A 130 16.60 -13.36 -1.15
CA LYS A 130 15.15 -13.32 -0.97
C LYS A 130 14.75 -12.05 -0.25
N VAL A 131 13.53 -11.60 -0.53
CA VAL A 131 12.87 -10.52 0.18
C VAL A 131 11.55 -11.05 0.70
N GLY A 132 11.38 -11.03 2.02
CA GLY A 132 10.09 -11.16 2.67
C GLY A 132 9.45 -9.79 2.81
N VAL A 133 8.11 -9.75 2.75
CA VAL A 133 7.32 -8.54 2.99
C VAL A 133 6.38 -8.80 4.15
N ALA A 134 6.30 -7.83 5.07
CA ALA A 134 5.39 -7.83 6.20
C ALA A 134 5.35 -6.41 6.77
N ASP A 135 4.26 -6.04 7.43
CA ASP A 135 4.22 -4.88 8.32
C ASP A 135 4.89 -5.26 9.66
N LEU A 136 6.12 -4.78 9.89
CA LEU A 136 6.91 -5.12 11.08
C LEU A 136 6.72 -4.12 12.21
N ASN A 137 6.14 -2.95 11.94
CA ASN A 137 6.03 -1.85 12.88
C ASN A 137 4.56 -1.48 13.22
N GLY A 138 3.58 -2.02 12.49
CA GLY A 138 2.15 -1.81 12.67
C GLY A 138 1.59 -0.56 12.00
N ASP A 139 2.32 0.09 11.09
CA ASP A 139 1.89 1.31 10.39
C ASP A 139 1.04 1.04 9.14
N GLY A 140 0.91 -0.24 8.75
CA GLY A 140 0.15 -0.71 7.60
C GLY A 140 0.87 -0.59 6.25
N ALA A 141 2.07 -0.03 6.21
CA ALA A 141 2.97 -0.13 5.06
C ALA A 141 3.79 -1.42 5.14
N TYR A 142 4.17 -1.97 3.98
CA TYR A 142 5.04 -3.13 3.97
C TYR A 142 6.50 -2.73 4.23
N ASP A 143 7.09 -3.38 5.22
CA ASP A 143 8.53 -3.46 5.40
C ASP A 143 9.11 -4.62 4.59
N TYR A 144 10.43 -4.61 4.46
CA TYR A 144 11.18 -5.58 3.67
C TYR A 144 12.23 -6.26 4.53
N VAL A 145 12.15 -7.59 4.64
CA VAL A 145 13.18 -8.42 5.28
C VAL A 145 14.05 -9.04 4.20
N ILE A 146 15.33 -8.68 4.16
CA ILE A 146 16.25 -9.10 3.11
C ILE A 146 17.12 -10.24 3.63
N LYS A 147 17.04 -11.43 2.99
CA LYS A 147 17.95 -12.55 3.28
C LYS A 147 19.27 -12.35 2.52
N GLN A 148 20.38 -12.36 3.25
CA GLN A 148 21.74 -12.21 2.75
C GLN A 148 22.68 -13.30 3.32
N PRO A 149 23.78 -13.67 2.63
CA PRO A 149 24.17 -13.27 1.27
C PRO A 149 23.31 -13.98 0.19
N ASN A 150 23.65 -13.89 -1.10
CA ASN A 150 22.88 -14.55 -2.16
C ASN A 150 22.95 -16.10 -2.16
N GLN A 151 23.78 -16.69 -1.29
CA GLN A 151 24.07 -18.12 -1.25
C GLN A 151 23.29 -18.86 -0.16
N ASN A 152 23.06 -20.15 -0.40
CA ASN A 152 22.65 -21.09 0.64
C ASN A 152 23.90 -21.84 1.13
N ILE A 153 24.13 -21.91 2.43
CA ILE A 153 25.20 -22.73 3.00
C ILE A 153 24.54 -24.04 3.44
N ASP A 154 24.66 -25.08 2.60
CA ASP A 154 24.37 -26.44 3.03
C ASP A 154 25.69 -27.06 3.54
N PRO A 155 25.73 -27.59 4.77
CA PRO A 155 26.89 -28.33 5.23
C PRO A 155 27.01 -29.64 4.44
N TRP A 156 28.24 -29.91 3.99
CA TRP A 156 28.64 -31.19 3.40
C TRP A 156 28.84 -32.27 4.47
#